data_AF-A0A920RA81-F1
#
_entry.id   AF-A0A920RA81-F1
#
_cell.length_a   1.000
_cell.length_b   1.000
_cell.length_c   1.000
_cell.angle_alpha   90.00
_cell.angle_beta   90.00
_cell.angle_gamma   90.00
#
_symmetry.space_group_name_H-M   'P 1'
#
loop_
_entity.id
_entity.type
_entity.pdbx_description
1 polymer ?
#
loop_
_entity_poly.entity_id
_entity_poly.type
_entity_poly.pdbx_seq_one_letter_code
_entity_poly.pdbx_strand_id
1 'polypeptide(L)'
;MGGSKQLSWRSEDSLQRAAKIRAITNFALLQNEYRDVELILEDENYDILGLEVLEVPERKTQASVFTLQAFEIANEERDEFITGNRWIQLNLPQ
;
A
#
# COMPACT_ATOMS: atom_id res chain seq x y z
N MET A 1 -24.36 2.93 34.05
CA MET A 1 -24.18 3.65 32.78
C MET A 1 -22.71 3.63 32.33
N GLY A 2 -22.13 2.44 32.06
CA GLY A 2 -20.70 2.31 31.69
C GLY A 2 -20.44 1.75 30.29
N GLY A 3 -21.32 0.87 29.78
CA GLY A 3 -21.12 0.17 28.51
C GLY A 3 -21.20 1.04 27.25
N SER A 4 -22.04 2.09 27.25
CA SER A 4 -22.20 2.97 26.09
C SER A 4 -20.94 3.79 25.77
N LYS A 5 -20.23 4.26 26.81
CA LYS A 5 -19.00 5.04 26.62
C LYS A 5 -17.90 4.13 26.07
N GLN A 6 -17.64 2.99 26.72
CA GLN A 6 -16.63 2.03 26.27
C GLN A 6 -16.85 1.53 24.83
N LEU A 7 -18.11 1.32 24.42
CA LEU A 7 -18.44 0.94 23.04
C LEU A 7 -18.13 2.07 22.04
N SER A 8 -18.51 3.31 22.38
CA SER A 8 -18.23 4.48 21.53
C SER A 8 -16.72 4.68 21.30
N TRP A 9 -15.90 4.51 22.34
CA TRP A 9 -14.43 4.62 22.23
C TRP A 9 -13.85 3.55 21.30
N ARG A 10 -14.34 2.31 21.38
CA ARG A 10 -13.89 1.22 20.50
C ARG A 10 -14.29 1.43 19.04
N SER A 11 -15.46 2.01 18.80
CA SER A 11 -15.94 2.31 17.44
C SER A 11 -15.12 3.43 16.79
N GLU A 12 -14.79 4.48 17.54
CA GLU A 12 -13.95 5.57 17.07
C GLU A 12 -12.54 5.08 16.70
N ASP A 13 -11.91 4.31 17.57
CA ASP A 13 -10.60 3.69 17.33
C ASP A 13 -10.61 2.80 16.07
N SER A 14 -11.66 1.98 15.91
CA SER A 14 -11.84 1.13 14.73
C SER A 14 -12.00 1.95 13.45
N LEU A 15 -12.73 3.06 13.50
CA LEU A 15 -12.94 3.94 12.34
C LEU A 15 -11.63 4.62 11.91
N GLN A 16 -10.90 5.18 12.88
CA GLN A 16 -9.61 5.82 12.62
C GLN A 16 -8.63 4.83 12.01
N ARG A 17 -8.56 3.61 12.55
CA ARG A 17 -7.73 2.54 11.99
C ARG A 17 -8.13 2.18 10.57
N ALA A 18 -9.43 2.00 10.29
CA ALA A 18 -9.89 1.68 8.95
C ALA A 18 -9.57 2.79 7.93
N ALA A 19 -9.68 4.05 8.35
CA ALA A 19 -9.32 5.20 7.53
C ALA A 19 -7.81 5.22 7.21
N LYS A 20 -6.95 4.96 8.22
CA LYS A 20 -5.50 4.85 8.05
C LYS A 20 -5.11 3.76 7.07
N ILE A 21 -5.62 2.54 7.28
CA ILE A 21 -5.36 1.41 6.39
C ILE A 21 -5.74 1.76 4.95
N ARG A 22 -6.93 2.34 4.75
CA ARG A 22 -7.39 2.75 3.42
C ARG A 22 -6.49 3.78 2.77
N ALA A 23 -6.06 4.79 3.54
CA ALA A 23 -5.18 5.83 3.02
C ALA A 23 -3.81 5.27 2.62
N ILE A 24 -3.23 4.39 3.44
CA ILE A 24 -1.95 3.73 3.15
C ILE A 24 -2.07 2.79 1.95
N THR A 25 -3.14 2.00 1.84
CA THR A 25 -3.40 1.19 0.64
C THR A 25 -3.48 2.05 -0.61
N ASN A 26 -4.21 3.16 -0.57
CA ASN A 26 -4.29 4.07 -1.72
C ASN A 26 -2.91 4.64 -2.08
N PHE A 27 -2.11 5.02 -1.08
CA PHE A 27 -0.77 5.53 -1.30
C PHE A 27 0.16 4.46 -1.91
N ALA A 28 0.13 3.22 -1.40
CA ALA A 28 0.88 2.10 -1.96
C ALA A 28 0.56 1.84 -3.44
N LEU A 29 -0.69 2.06 -3.86
CA LEU A 29 -1.12 1.95 -5.26
C LEU A 29 -0.63 3.12 -6.12
N LEU A 30 -0.44 4.30 -5.54
CA LEU A 30 0.07 5.48 -6.24
C LEU A 30 1.60 5.44 -6.41
N GLN A 31 2.33 4.77 -5.51
CA GLN A 31 3.76 4.50 -5.62
C GLN A 31 4.04 3.47 -6.74
N ASN A 32 3.96 3.92 -7.98
CA ASN A 32 3.97 3.09 -9.18
C ASN A 32 5.12 3.40 -10.14
N GLU A 33 6.18 4.08 -9.68
CA GLU A 33 7.35 4.48 -10.48
C GLU A 33 7.05 5.48 -11.63
N TYR A 34 5.79 5.91 -11.80
CA TYR A 34 5.42 6.91 -12.82
C TYR A 34 5.77 8.33 -12.38
N ARG A 35 5.55 8.63 -11.10
CA ARG A 35 5.86 9.91 -10.48
C ARG A 35 6.11 9.71 -8.99
N ASP A 36 7.06 10.45 -8.45
CA ASP A 36 7.23 10.54 -7.01
C ASP A 36 5.94 11.07 -6.35
N VAL A 37 5.49 10.36 -5.34
CA VAL A 37 4.31 10.73 -4.56
C VAL A 37 4.79 11.14 -3.17
N GLU A 38 4.47 12.36 -2.78
CA GLU A 38 4.74 12.84 -1.42
C GLU A 38 3.94 12.04 -0.40
N LEU A 39 4.58 11.65 0.70
CA LEU A 39 3.94 10.93 1.80
C LEU A 39 2.73 11.75 2.30
N ILE A 40 1.53 11.19 2.11
CA ILE A 40 0.29 11.84 2.53
C ILE A 40 0.07 11.65 4.05
N LEU A 41 0.65 10.59 4.62
CA LEU A 41 0.58 10.25 6.04
C LEU A 41 2.00 9.97 6.54
N GLU A 42 2.48 10.82 7.46
CA GLU A 42 3.62 10.52 8.32
C GLU A 42 3.14 9.55 9.42
N ASP A 43 2.85 8.31 9.06
CA ASP A 43 2.51 7.25 10.01
C ASP A 43 3.65 6.22 10.02
N GLU A 44 4.51 6.32 11.04
CA GLU A 44 5.68 5.44 11.22
C GLU A 44 5.31 3.99 11.52
N ASN A 45 4.03 3.68 11.73
CA ASN A 45 3.60 2.33 12.10
C ASN A 45 3.36 1.41 10.89
N TYR A 46 3.39 1.94 9.67
CA TYR A 46 3.12 1.16 8.46
C TYR A 46 4.20 1.36 7.41
N ASP A 47 4.86 0.27 7.05
CA ASP A 47 5.85 0.24 5.99
C ASP A 47 5.27 -0.37 4.71
N ILE A 48 5.60 0.23 3.56
CA ILE A 48 5.19 -0.27 2.24
C ILE A 48 6.42 -0.85 1.54
N LEU A 49 6.38 -2.15 1.26
CA LEU A 49 7.47 -2.88 0.63
C LEU A 49 7.02 -3.42 -0.72
N GLY A 50 7.77 -3.08 -1.78
CA GLY A 50 7.62 -3.73 -3.08
C GLY A 50 8.21 -5.14 -3.03
N LEU A 51 7.41 -6.13 -3.43
CA LEU A 51 7.81 -7.54 -3.49
C LEU A 51 8.19 -7.93 -4.94
N GLU A 52 7.82 -9.13 -5.37
CA GLU A 52 8.13 -9.67 -6.68
C GLU A 52 7.35 -8.97 -7.81
N VAL A 53 8.01 -8.83 -8.96
CA VAL A 53 7.36 -8.50 -10.23
C VAL A 53 6.77 -9.78 -10.79
N LEU A 54 5.44 -9.81 -10.96
CA LEU A 54 4.70 -11.02 -11.31
C LEU A 54 4.86 -11.41 -12.79
N GLU A 55 5.11 -10.44 -13.67
CA GLU A 55 5.37 -10.69 -15.10
C GLU A 55 6.57 -9.87 -15.58
N VAL A 56 7.73 -10.51 -15.76
CA VAL A 56 8.89 -9.85 -16.37
C VAL A 56 8.66 -9.76 -17.88
N PRO A 57 8.68 -8.56 -18.50
CA PRO A 57 8.46 -8.43 -19.94
C PRO A 57 9.42 -9.27 -20.78
N GLU A 58 8.89 -9.97 -21.77
CA GLU A 58 9.71 -10.57 -22.82
C GLU A 58 10.29 -9.43 -23.69
N ARG A 59 11.57 -9.11 -23.46
CA ARG A 59 12.34 -7.94 -23.97
C ARG A 59 12.31 -7.66 -25.49
N LYS A 60 11.58 -8.41 -26.32
CA LYS A 60 11.61 -8.26 -27.78
C LYS A 60 10.26 -7.96 -28.46
N THR A 61 9.13 -8.02 -27.76
CA THR A 61 7.81 -7.91 -28.42
C THR A 61 6.75 -7.11 -27.66
N GLN A 62 7.00 -6.71 -26.41
CA GLN A 62 5.95 -6.10 -25.60
C GLN A 62 5.86 -4.58 -25.82
N ALA A 63 4.65 -4.12 -26.15
CA ALA A 63 4.35 -2.71 -26.41
C ALA A 63 4.22 -1.84 -25.15
N SER A 64 4.20 -2.45 -23.96
CA SER A 64 3.93 -1.79 -22.68
C SER A 64 5.19 -1.64 -21.83
N VAL A 65 5.37 -0.45 -21.26
CA VAL A 65 6.40 -0.14 -20.25
C VAL A 65 5.94 -0.45 -18.82
N PHE A 66 4.73 -0.99 -18.64
CA PHE A 66 4.17 -1.32 -17.33
C PHE A 66 4.20 -2.81 -17.04
N THR A 67 4.43 -3.18 -15.78
CA THR A 67 4.30 -4.55 -15.26
C THR A 67 3.56 -4.57 -13.92
N LEU A 68 3.08 -5.73 -13.50
CA LEU A 68 2.42 -5.93 -12.23
C LEU A 68 3.46 -6.33 -11.16
N GLN A 69 3.46 -5.60 -10.04
CA GLN A 69 4.30 -5.87 -8.88
C GLN A 69 3.42 -6.19 -7.68
N ALA A 70 3.76 -7.24 -6.94
CA ALA A 70 3.22 -7.48 -5.61
C ALA A 70 3.80 -6.45 -4.63
N PHE A 71 3.03 -6.07 -3.62
CA PHE A 71 3.50 -5.25 -2.52
C PHE A 71 2.87 -5.72 -1.20
N GLU A 72 3.53 -5.37 -0.12
CA GLU A 72 3.06 -5.60 1.24
C GLU A 72 3.04 -4.28 2.02
N ILE A 73 2.01 -4.12 2.83
CA ILE A 73 1.94 -3.11 3.87
C ILE A 73 2.06 -3.85 5.19
N ALA A 74 3.10 -3.57 5.96
CA ALA A 74 3.40 -4.23 7.22
C ALA A 74 3.26 -3.25 8.39
N ASN A 75 2.66 -3.71 9.49
CA ASN A 75 2.67 -3.03 10.78
C ASN A 75 3.22 -4.01 11.82
N GLU A 76 4.48 -3.80 12.21
CA GLU A 76 5.18 -4.71 13.13
C GLU A 76 4.59 -4.70 14.55
N GLU A 77 4.13 -3.54 15.03
CA GLU A 77 3.57 -3.41 16.39
C GLU A 77 2.30 -4.25 16.58
N ARG A 78 1.53 -4.42 15.51
CA ARG A 78 0.23 -5.10 15.54
C ARG A 78 0.22 -6.47 14.87
N ASP A 79 1.35 -6.90 14.30
CA ASP A 79 1.46 -8.14 13.51
C ASP A 79 0.43 -8.16 12.36
N GLU A 80 0.30 -7.04 11.64
CA GLU A 80 -0.67 -6.87 10.55
C GLU A 80 0.04 -6.77 9.20
N PHE A 81 -0.40 -7.62 8.26
CA PHE A 81 0.13 -7.66 6.90
C PHE A 81 -1.01 -7.54 5.89
N ILE A 82 -0.88 -6.62 4.94
CA ILE A 82 -1.82 -6.42 3.85
C ILE A 82 -1.05 -6.53 2.54
N THR A 83 -1.34 -7.58 1.78
CA THR A 83 -0.73 -7.80 0.48
C THR A 83 -1.63 -7.30 -0.64
N GLY A 84 -1.04 -6.76 -1.70
CA GLY A 84 -1.75 -6.34 -2.90
C GLY A 84 -0.87 -6.40 -4.13
N ASN A 85 -1.46 -6.06 -5.28
CA ASN A 85 -0.75 -5.92 -6.54
C ASN A 85 -0.97 -4.51 -7.08
N ARG A 86 0.07 -3.92 -7.67
CA ARG A 86 0.01 -2.62 -8.34
C ARG A 86 0.73 -2.66 -9.68
N TRP A 87 0.26 -1.85 -10.62
CA TRP A 87 1.02 -1.60 -11.84
C TRP A 87 2.19 -0.70 -11.51
N ILE A 88 3.38 -1.01 -12.00
CA ILE A 88 4.57 -0.17 -11.93
C ILE A 88 5.08 0.14 -13.34
N GLN A 89 5.65 1.33 -13.53
CA GLN A 89 6.39 1.65 -14.74
C GLN A 89 7.83 1.14 -14.64
N LEU A 90 8.28 0.43 -15.66
CA LEU A 90 9.66 -0.02 -15.75
C LEU A 90 10.55 1.10 -16.24
N ASN A 91 11.66 1.33 -15.53
CA ASN A 91 12.73 2.21 -15.98
C ASN A 91 13.62 1.47 -16.99
N LEU A 92 13.19 1.43 -18.25
CA LEU A 92 13.89 0.71 -19.32
C LEU A 92 14.96 1.61 -19.96
N PRO A 93 16.19 1.10 -20.21
CA PRO A 93 17.18 1.83 -21.02
C PRO A 93 16.65 2.03 -22.44
N GLN A 94 16.79 3.25 -22.96
CA GLN A 94 16.47 3.58 -24.35
C GLN A 94 17.50 3.04 -25.34
#